data_AF-A0A2M6WUH4-F1
#
_entry.id   AF-A0A2M6WUH4-F1
#
_cell.length_a   1.000
_cell.length_b   1.000
_cell.length_c   1.000
_cell.angle_alpha   90.00
_cell.angle_beta   90.00
_cell.angle_gamma   90.00
#
_symmetry.space_group_name_H-M   'P 1'
#
loop_
_entity.id
_entity.type
_entity.pdbx_description
1 polymer ?
#
loop_
_entity_poly.entity_id
_entity_poly.type
_entity_poly.pdbx_seq_one_letter_code
_entity_poly.pdbx_strand_id
1 'polypeptide(L)' 'MITLCHKVKKDEISRPLVSQLIRSATSIGANYMEANQAESKKDFYHKIKICLKEANETKYWLQMLSKADPTCSEMCRKY' A
#
# COMPACT_ATOMS: atom_id res chain seq x y z
N MET A 1 -1.84 2.51 -7.58
CA MET A 1 -0.73 1.67 -7.06
C MET A 1 -0.20 0.66 -8.08
N ILE A 2 -0.99 -0.27 -8.61
CA ILE A 2 -0.50 -1.32 -9.55
C ILE A 2 0.25 -0.76 -10.76
N THR A 3 -0.27 0.32 -11.36
CA THR A 3 0.36 1.02 -12.50
C THR A 3 1.70 1.65 -12.13
N LEU A 4 1.85 2.17 -10.90
CA LEU A 4 3.13 2.72 -10.41
C LEU A 4 4.17 1.60 -10.35
N CYS A 5 3.83 0.47 -9.73
CA CYS A 5 4.72 -0.67 -9.57
C CYS A 5 5.16 -1.33 -10.89
N HIS A 6 4.41 -1.13 -11.98
CA HIS A 6 4.82 -1.55 -13.33
C HIS A 6 5.87 -0.63 -13.94
N LYS A 7 5.85 0.67 -13.61
CA LYS A 7 6.76 1.68 -14.17
C LYS A 7 8.10 1.75 -13.44
N VAL A 8 8.16 1.28 -12.21
CA VAL A 8 9.38 1.22 -11.40
C VAL A 8 10.35 0.21 -12.02
N LYS A 9 11.60 0.64 -12.25
CA LYS A 9 12.68 -0.27 -12.64
C LYS A 9 12.98 -1.18 -11.45
N LYS A 10 12.92 -2.50 -11.67
CA LYS A 10 13.12 -3.51 -10.61
C LYS A 10 14.58 -3.98 -10.60
N ASP A 11 15.22 -3.82 -9.47
CA ASP A 11 16.55 -4.30 -9.11
C ASP A 11 16.51 -5.00 -7.74
N GLU A 12 17.67 -5.37 -7.20
CA GLU A 12 17.76 -6.10 -5.93
C GLU A 12 17.20 -5.32 -4.73
N ILE A 13 17.22 -3.98 -4.78
CA ILE A 13 16.74 -3.11 -3.70
C ILE A 13 15.25 -2.82 -3.85
N SER A 14 14.81 -2.45 -5.06
CA SER A 14 13.43 -2.02 -5.35
C SER A 14 12.45 -3.18 -5.46
N ARG A 15 12.88 -4.37 -5.90
CA ARG A 15 12.00 -5.55 -6.02
C ARG A 15 11.31 -5.93 -4.69
N PRO A 16 12.00 -6.05 -3.55
CA PRO A 16 11.33 -6.33 -2.28
C PRO A 16 10.42 -5.17 -1.83
N LEU A 17 10.83 -3.92 -2.06
CA LEU A 17 10.00 -2.75 -1.72
C LEU A 17 8.69 -2.71 -2.51
N VAL A 18 8.75 -2.96 -3.83
CA VAL A 18 7.57 -3.04 -4.70
C VAL A 18 6.65 -4.18 -4.27
N SER A 19 7.20 -5.34 -3.88
CA SER A 19 6.41 -6.47 -3.38
C SER A 19 5.62 -6.09 -2.12
N GLN A 20 6.28 -5.48 -1.13
CA GLN A 20 5.62 -5.04 0.10
C GLN A 20 4.59 -3.92 -0.15
N LEU A 21 4.92 -2.97 -1.03
CA LEU A 21 4.03 -1.89 -1.42
C LEU A 21 2.74 -2.41 -2.07
N ILE A 22 2.84 -3.38 -2.98
CA ILE A 22 1.65 -3.99 -3.61
C ILE A 22 0.79 -4.67 -2.56
N ARG A 23 1.39 -5.52 -1.72
CA ARG A 23 0.67 -6.30 -0.71
C ARG A 23 -0.13 -5.40 0.25
N SER A 24 0.56 -4.45 0.88
CA SER A 24 -0.07 -3.50 1.82
C SER A 24 -1.17 -2.68 1.13
N ALA A 25 -0.91 -2.15 -0.08
CA ALA A 25 -1.90 -1.36 -0.80
C ALA A 25 -3.16 -2.16 -1.20
N THR A 26 -2.99 -3.40 -1.64
CA THR A 26 -4.14 -4.27 -1.97
C THR A 26 -4.90 -4.74 -0.73
N SER A 27 -4.19 -4.89 0.40
CA SER A 27 -4.78 -5.28 1.70
C SER A 27 -5.80 -4.24 2.19
N ILE A 28 -5.58 -2.95 1.93
CA ILE A 28 -6.54 -1.88 2.28
C ILE A 28 -7.90 -2.16 1.65
N GLY A 29 -7.93 -2.41 0.33
CA GLY A 29 -9.18 -2.66 -0.40
C GLY A 29 -9.86 -3.96 0.04
N ALA A 30 -9.08 -5.02 0.25
CA ALA A 30 -9.58 -6.30 0.73
C ALA A 30 -10.25 -6.17 2.11
N ASN A 31 -9.56 -5.56 3.08
CA ASN A 31 -10.11 -5.34 4.42
C ASN A 31 -11.33 -4.40 4.41
N TYR A 32 -11.36 -3.42 3.49
CA TYR A 32 -12.53 -2.55 3.35
C TYR A 32 -13.75 -3.31 2.81
N MET A 33 -13.56 -4.23 1.86
CA MET A 33 -14.63 -5.12 1.38
C MET A 33 -15.14 -6.05 2.50
N GLU A 34 -14.26 -6.53 3.38
CA GLU A 34 -14.66 -7.28 4.56
C GLU A 34 -15.39 -6.42 5.59
N ALA A 35 -15.00 -5.15 5.74
CA ALA A 35 -15.68 -4.20 6.62
C ALA A 35 -17.12 -3.97 6.15
N ASN A 36 -17.36 -3.85 4.84
CA ASN A 36 -18.70 -3.71 4.29
C ASN A 36 -19.63 -4.91 4.58
N GLN A 37 -19.05 -6.07 4.90
CA GLN A 37 -19.77 -7.30 5.30
C GLN A 37 -19.71 -7.53 6.82
N ALA A 38 -19.41 -6.49 7.62
CA ALA A 38 -19.26 -6.63 9.06
C ALA A 38 -20.58 -7.01 9.75
N GLU A 39 -20.50 -7.97 10.68
CA GLU A 39 -21.65 -8.48 11.44
C GLU A 39 -22.10 -7.51 12.54
N SER A 40 -21.26 -6.52 12.89
CA SER A 40 -21.57 -5.51 13.89
C SER A 40 -20.79 -4.21 13.66
N LYS A 41 -21.22 -3.12 14.31
CA LYS A 41 -20.46 -1.86 14.32
C LYS A 41 -19.06 -2.04 14.88
N LYS A 42 -18.89 -2.87 15.92
CA LYS A 42 -17.58 -3.12 16.54
C LYS A 42 -16.63 -3.83 15.56
N ASP A 43 -17.13 -4.83 14.84
CA ASP A 43 -16.39 -5.53 13.80
C ASP A 43 -16.01 -4.58 12.65
N PHE A 44 -16.95 -3.76 12.19
CA PHE A 44 -16.70 -2.73 11.19
C PHE A 44 -15.54 -1.81 11.63
N TYR A 45 -15.60 -1.24 12.83
CA TYR A 45 -14.52 -0.37 13.34
C TYR A 45 -13.18 -1.09 13.45
N HIS A 46 -13.18 -2.37 13.82
CA HIS A 46 -11.96 -3.17 13.88
C HIS A 46 -11.33 -3.33 12.49
N LYS A 47 -12.12 -3.70 11.48
CA LYS A 47 -11.65 -3.85 10.09
C LYS A 47 -11.20 -2.52 9.46
N ILE A 48 -11.88 -1.41 9.77
CA ILE A 48 -11.42 -0.07 9.35
C ILE A 48 -10.07 0.28 10.00
N LYS A 49 -9.82 -0.10 11.26
CA LYS A 49 -8.50 0.08 11.88
C LYS A 49 -7.40 -0.73 11.18
N ILE A 50 -7.73 -1.93 10.68
CA ILE A 50 -6.80 -2.72 9.86
C ILE A 50 -6.50 -1.98 8.56
N CYS A 51 -7.53 -1.46 7.86
CA CYS A 51 -7.34 -0.64 6.66
C CYS A 51 -6.41 0.55 6.92
N LEU A 52 -6.57 1.25 8.06
CA LEU A 52 -5.70 2.36 8.44
C LEU A 52 -4.24 1.92 8.68
N LYS A 53 -4.05 0.76 9.33
CA LYS A 53 -2.71 0.20 9.53
C LYS A 53 -2.03 -0.10 8.19
N GLU A 54 -2.75 -0.75 7.27
CA GLU A 54 -2.25 -1.09 5.92
C GLU A 54 -1.98 0.16 5.08
N ALA A 55 -2.79 1.22 5.22
CA ALA A 55 -2.55 2.50 4.58
C ALA A 55 -1.27 3.18 5.08
N ASN A 56 -1.02 3.13 6.39
CA ASN A 56 0.22 3.67 6.96
C ASN A 56 1.46 2.87 6.49
N GLU A 57 1.35 1.55 6.44
CA GLU A 57 2.41 0.69 5.91
C GLU A 57 2.67 0.95 4.42
N THR A 58 1.60 1.08 3.62
CA THR A 58 1.67 1.46 2.21
C THR A 58 2.41 2.78 2.03
N LYS A 59 2.09 3.79 2.84
CA LYS A 59 2.77 5.10 2.81
C LYS A 59 4.25 4.97 3.15
N TYR A 60 4.61 4.16 4.14
CA TYR A 60 6.00 3.89 4.49
C TYR A 60 6.78 3.28 3.32
N TRP A 61 6.22 2.24 2.68
CA TRP A 61 6.87 1.59 1.54
C TRP A 61 6.99 2.52 0.33
N LEU A 62 5.99 3.37 0.09
CA LEU A 62 6.05 4.38 -0.96
C LEU A 62 7.19 5.39 -0.75
N GLN A 63 7.40 5.83 0.50
CA GLN A 63 8.50 6.70 0.88
C GLN A 63 9.86 5.99 0.70
N MET A 64 9.98 4.73 1.11
CA MET A 64 11.19 3.95 0.92
C MET A 64 11.52 3.76 -0.57
N LEU A 65 10.51 3.49 -1.39
CA LEU A 65 10.68 3.36 -2.83
C LEU A 65 11.13 4.68 -3.49
N SER A 66 10.56 5.81 -3.06
CA SER A 66 11.00 7.14 -3.52
C SER A 66 12.43 7.48 -3.13
N LYS A 67 12.95 6.91 -2.04
CA LYS A 67 14.35 7.09 -1.62
C LYS A 67 15.30 6.16 -2.40
N ALA A 68 14.85 4.94 -2.70
CA ALA A 68 15.62 3.96 -3.46
C ALA A 68 15.77 4.36 -4.93
N ASP A 69 14.73 4.99 -5.52
CA ASP A 69 14.76 5.49 -6.88
C ASP A 69 14.24 6.95 -6.95
N PRO A 70 15.15 7.94 -6.97
CA PRO A 70 14.79 9.35 -7.08
C PRO A 70 14.00 9.69 -8.35
N THR A 71 14.19 8.94 -9.44
CA THR A 71 13.45 9.16 -10.69
C THR A 71 11.97 8.77 -10.57
N CYS A 72 11.67 7.87 -9.64
CA CYS A 72 10.31 7.49 -9.29
C CYS A 72 9.68 8.45 -8.26
N SER A 73 10.44 9.36 -7.64
CA SER A 73 9.93 10.25 -6.58
C SER A 73 8.74 11.10 -7.03
N GLU A 74 8.81 11.65 -8.25
CA GLU A 74 7.75 12.49 -8.80
C GLU A 74 6.47 11.68 -9.13
N MET A 75 6.62 10.39 -9.47
CA MET A 75 5.50 9.48 -9.64
C MET A 75 4.90 9.05 -8.30
N CYS A 76 5.74 8.84 -7.28
CA CYS A 76 5.30 8.48 -5.94
C CYS A 76 4.50 9.61 -5.28
N ARG A 77 4.81 10.89 -5.54
CA ARG A 77 4.07 12.05 -4.98
C ARG A 77 2.60 12.13 -5.42
N LYS A 78 2.21 11.42 -6.49
CA LYS A 78 0.83 11.39 -6.98
C LYS A 78 -0.08 10.45 -6.19
N TYR A 79 0.47 9.68 -5.25
CA TYR A 79 -0.23 8.66 -4.46
C TYR A 79 0.05 8.86 -2.97
#